data_AF-A0A381YP89-F1
#
_entry.id   AF-A0A381YP89-F1
#
_cell.length_a   1.000
_cell.length_b   1.000
_cell.length_c   1.000
_cell.angle_alpha   90.00
_cell.angle_beta   90.00
_cell.angle_gamma   90.00
#
_symmetry.space_group_name_H-M   'P 1'
#
loop_
_entity.id
_entity.type
_entity.pdbx_description
1 polymer ?
#
loop_
_entity_poly.entity_id
_entity_poly.type
_entity_poly.pdbx_seq_one_letter_code
_entity_poly.pdbx_strand_id
1 'polypeptide(L)' 'MLMKDKKGLIMGVANDRSIAWGIAKSIAKQGGQLAFTYQAEAL' A
#
# COMPACT_ATOMS: atom_id res chain seq x y z
N MET A 1 -5.33 -14.31 9.88
CA MET A 1 -4.93 -13.12 9.08
C MET A 1 -5.68 -13.15 7.77
N LEU A 2 -6.50 -12.14 7.49
CA LEU A 2 -7.45 -12.13 6.35
C LEU A 2 -6.76 -12.01 4.98
N MET A 3 -5.62 -11.32 4.94
CA MET A 3 -4.89 -10.99 3.71
C MET A 3 -3.67 -11.90 3.47
N LYS A 4 -3.52 -12.96 4.27
CA LYS A 4 -2.40 -13.91 4.14
C LYS A 4 -2.33 -14.45 2.71
N ASP A 5 -1.11 -14.49 2.17
CA ASP A 5 -0.77 -14.98 0.83
C ASP A 5 -1.40 -14.20 -0.34
N LYS A 6 -2.12 -13.11 -0.06
CA LYS A 6 -2.63 -12.18 -1.09
C LYS A 6 -1.57 -11.14 -1.43
N LYS A 7 -1.46 -10.84 -2.73
CA LYS A 7 -0.56 -9.82 -3.29
C LYS A 7 -1.40 -8.66 -3.82
N GLY A 8 -1.00 -7.43 -3.50
CA GLY A 8 -1.71 -6.22 -3.93
C GLY A 8 -0.77 -5.12 -4.41
N LEU A 9 -1.22 -4.36 -5.40
CA LEU A 9 -0.57 -3.14 -5.86
C LEU A 9 -1.25 -1.94 -5.20
N ILE A 10 -0.48 -1.09 -4.51
CA ILE A 10 -0.95 0.16 -3.91
C ILE A 10 -0.40 1.33 -4.73
N MET A 11 -1.29 2.19 -5.19
CA MET A 11 -0.96 3.43 -5.90
C MET A 11 -1.38 4.64 -5.04
N GLY A 12 -0.76 5.81 -5.27
CA GLY A 12 -1.17 7.05 -4.63
C GLY A 12 -0.71 7.22 -3.17
N VAL A 13 0.40 6.57 -2.78
CA VAL A 13 1.04 6.82 -1.48
C VAL A 13 1.87 8.10 -1.58
N ALA A 14 1.37 9.19 -1.01
CA ALA A 14 2.09 10.46 -0.95
C ALA A 14 3.02 10.55 0.28
N ASN A 15 2.55 10.09 1.44
CA ASN A 15 3.26 10.10 2.72
C ASN A 15 2.54 9.18 3.73
N ASP A 16 3.03 9.15 4.96
CA ASP A 16 2.50 8.35 6.07
C ASP A 16 1.14 8.81 6.63
N ARG A 17 0.60 9.92 6.12
CA ARG A 17 -0.73 10.46 6.43
C ARG A 17 -1.74 10.23 5.30
N SER A 18 -1.31 9.70 4.15
CA SER A 18 -2.19 9.42 3.02
C SER A 18 -3.20 8.29 3.30
N ILE A 19 -4.38 8.35 2.67
CA ILE A 19 -5.39 7.27 2.77
C ILE A 19 -4.82 5.95 2.23
N ALA A 20 -4.08 5.99 1.11
CA ALA A 20 -3.43 4.83 0.53
C ALA A 20 -2.47 4.16 1.52
N TRP A 21 -1.73 4.94 2.31
CA TRP A 21 -0.89 4.41 3.38
C TRP A 21 -1.67 3.79 4.53
N GLY A 22 -2.82 4.37 4.90
CA GLY A 22 -3.74 3.78 5.88
C GLY A 22 -4.24 2.40 5.43
N ILE A 23 -4.64 2.29 4.16
CA ILE A 23 -5.07 1.02 3.54
C ILE A 23 -3.91 0.01 3.55
N ALA A 24 -2.72 0.43 3.10
CA ALA A 24 -1.53 -0.43 3.08
C ALA A 24 -1.19 -0.99 4.47
N LYS A 25 -1.23 -0.15 5.51
CA LYS A 25 -1.02 -0.59 6.91
C LYS A 25 -2.03 -1.64 7.34
N SER A 26 -3.31 -1.49 6.98
CA SER A 26 -4.36 -2.46 7.32
C SER A 26 -4.12 -3.81 6.64
N ILE A 27 -3.76 -3.80 5.35
CA ILE A 27 -3.47 -5.01 4.58
C ILE A 27 -2.23 -5.72 5.11
N ALA A 28 -1.15 -4.98 5.38
CA ALA A 28 0.08 -5.52 5.94
C ALA A 28 -0.13 -6.16 7.32
N LYS A 29 -0.91 -5.51 8.21
CA LYS A 29 -1.32 -6.08 9.51
C LYS A 29 -2.10 -7.38 9.38
N GLN A 30 -2.75 -7.59 8.25
CA GLN A 30 -3.50 -8.81 7.93
C GLN A 30 -2.70 -9.82 7.11
N GLY A 31 -1.37 -9.67 6.99
CA GLY A 31 -0.46 -10.63 6.35
C GLY A 31 -0.39 -10.54 4.82
N GLY A 32 -0.88 -9.44 4.23
CA GLY A 32 -0.80 -9.21 2.79
C GLY A 32 0.59 -8.74 2.34
N GLN A 33 0.98 -9.14 1.13
CA GLN A 33 2.19 -8.67 0.46
C GLN A 33 1.84 -7.50 -0.46
N LEU A 34 2.59 -6.42 -0.38
CA LEU A 34 2.27 -5.18 -1.09
C LEU A 34 3.42 -4.75 -1.99
N ALA A 35 3.07 -4.32 -3.19
CA ALA A 35 3.94 -3.54 -4.07
C ALA A 35 3.41 -2.10 -4.13
N PHE A 36 4.30 -1.13 -4.27
CA PHE A 36 3.96 0.28 -4.33
C PHE A 36 4.37 0.87 -5.68
N THR A 37 3.55 1.80 -6.17
CA THR A 37 4.00 2.74 -7.21
C THR A 37 4.10 4.13 -6.62
N TYR A 38 5.07 4.88 -7.14
CA TYR A 38 5.25 6.29 -6.86
C TYR A 38 5.06 7.04 -8.17
N GLN A 39 4.43 8.20 -8.10
CA GLN A 39 4.38 9.09 -9.25
C GLN A 39 5.83 9.50 -9.53
N ALA A 40 6.27 9.36 -10.78
CA ALA A 40 7.55 9.96 -11.19
C ALA A 40 7.49 11.48 -10.94
N GLU A 41 8.65 12.12 -10.77
CA GLU A 41 8.69 13.58 -10.70
C GLU A 41 7.92 14.17 -11.88
N ALA A 42 7.02 15.11 -11.57
CA ALA A 42 6.47 15.98 -12.60
C ALA A 42 7.64 16.84 -13.10
N LEU A 43 8.23 16.41 -14.22
CA LEU A 43 9.23 17.16 -14.99
C LEU A 43 8.74 18.56 -15.32
#